data_AF-A0A0W0W061-F1
#
_entry.id   AF-A0A0W0W061-F1
#
_cell.length_a   1.000
_cell.length_b   1.000
_cell.length_c   1.000
_cell.angle_alpha   90.00
_cell.angle_beta   90.00
_cell.angle_gamma   90.00
#
_symmetry.space_group_name_H-M   'P 1'
#
loop_
_entity.id
_entity.type
_entity.pdbx_description
1 polymer ?
#
loop_
_entity_poly.entity_id
_entity_poly.type
_entity_poly.pdbx_seq_one_letter_code
_entity_poly.pdbx_strand_id
1 'polypeptide(L)'
;MQTETFRNRRNLFNSMQNPVPELIELNMQTLRNISFIQPGDLSSLKNPQELFDKSMRMFINNGHKMLEYFQHATEILEKNWLSSSHQAMTNLRQGMQQSREAMDQPIRKRPSSRRKAH
;
A
#
# COMPACT_ATOMS: atom_id res chain seq x y z
N MET A 1 -17.73 -24.06 -6.86
CA MET A 1 -17.32 -23.18 -5.74
C MET A 1 -15.93 -22.55 -5.87
N GLN A 2 -15.04 -23.01 -6.79
CA GLN A 2 -13.70 -22.40 -6.92
C GLN A 2 -13.70 -21.08 -7.73
N THR A 3 -14.61 -20.90 -8.68
CA THR A 3 -14.65 -19.71 -9.57
C THR A 3 -15.05 -18.43 -8.84
N GLU A 4 -15.95 -18.51 -7.87
CA GLU A 4 -16.36 -17.39 -7.00
C GLU A 4 -15.19 -16.85 -6.17
N THR A 5 -14.35 -17.73 -5.63
CA THR A 5 -13.18 -17.36 -4.81
C THR A 5 -12.10 -16.65 -5.63
N PHE A 6 -11.91 -17.03 -6.89
CA PHE A 6 -10.99 -16.32 -7.80
C PHE A 6 -11.54 -14.97 -8.26
N ARG A 7 -12.86 -14.86 -8.46
CA ARG A 7 -13.51 -13.61 -8.88
C ARG A 7 -13.52 -12.56 -7.76
N ASN A 8 -13.75 -12.99 -6.52
CA ASN A 8 -13.76 -12.09 -5.36
C ASN A 8 -12.36 -11.53 -5.04
N ARG A 9 -11.30 -12.35 -5.20
CA ARG A 9 -9.91 -11.87 -5.10
C ARG A 9 -9.56 -10.85 -6.17
N ARG A 10 -10.05 -11.01 -7.40
CA ARG A 10 -9.80 -10.08 -8.51
C ARG A 10 -10.45 -8.71 -8.28
N ASN A 11 -11.64 -8.68 -7.67
CA ASN A 11 -12.31 -7.43 -7.30
C ASN A 11 -11.63 -6.70 -6.13
N LEU A 12 -11.07 -7.44 -5.16
CA LEU A 12 -10.23 -6.87 -4.10
C LEU A 12 -8.91 -6.29 -4.68
N PHE A 13 -8.29 -6.98 -5.63
CA PHE A 13 -7.08 -6.50 -6.31
C PHE A 13 -7.31 -5.27 -7.20
N ASN A 14 -8.46 -5.18 -7.87
CA ASN A 14 -8.76 -4.06 -8.76
C ASN A 14 -9.25 -2.80 -8.03
N SER A 15 -9.72 -2.93 -6.78
CA SER A 15 -10.21 -1.80 -5.99
C SER A 15 -9.13 -1.16 -5.12
N MET A 16 -7.96 -1.79 -5.01
CA MET A 16 -6.84 -1.28 -4.23
C MET A 16 -5.80 -0.70 -5.20
N GLN A 17 -5.63 0.61 -5.19
CA GLN A 17 -4.30 1.19 -5.37
C GLN A 17 -3.43 0.56 -4.27
N ASN A 18 -2.79 -0.56 -4.60
CA ASN A 18 -2.09 -1.37 -3.62
C ASN A 18 -0.60 -1.02 -3.70
N PRO A 19 0.02 -0.49 -2.64
CA PRO A 19 1.45 -0.15 -2.66
C PRO A 19 2.36 -1.38 -2.78
N VAL A 20 1.83 -2.60 -2.60
CA VAL A 20 2.63 -3.84 -2.53
C VAL A 20 3.54 -4.07 -3.74
N PRO A 21 3.10 -3.96 -5.02
CA PRO A 21 3.99 -4.15 -6.16
C PRO A 21 5.14 -3.13 -6.19
N GLU A 22 4.85 -1.85 -5.93
CA GLU A 22 5.86 -0.78 -5.89
C GLU A 22 6.87 -1.01 -4.75
N LEU A 23 6.41 -1.45 -3.58
CA LEU A 23 7.29 -1.81 -2.46
C LEU A 23 8.17 -3.03 -2.76
N ILE A 24 7.64 -4.04 -3.46
CA ILE A 24 8.42 -5.21 -3.88
C ILE A 24 9.52 -4.80 -4.85
N GLU A 25 9.20 -3.96 -5.83
CA GLU A 25 10.19 -3.43 -6.77
C GLU A 25 11.27 -2.62 -6.03
N LEU A 26 10.85 -1.72 -5.15
CA LEU A 26 11.77 -0.92 -4.33
C LEU A 26 12.69 -1.80 -3.46
N ASN A 27 12.16 -2.86 -2.85
CA ASN A 27 12.94 -3.82 -2.07
C ASN A 27 13.96 -4.55 -2.94
N MET A 28 13.56 -5.02 -4.13
CA MET A 28 14.47 -5.69 -5.06
C MET A 28 15.60 -4.77 -5.52
N GLN A 29 15.28 -3.53 -5.86
CA GLN A 29 16.29 -2.54 -6.25
C GLN A 29 17.25 -2.25 -5.10
N THR A 30 16.74 -2.07 -3.88
CA THR A 30 17.55 -1.80 -2.69
C THR A 30 18.50 -2.95 -2.39
N LEU A 31 18.02 -4.20 -2.41
CA LEU A 31 18.87 -5.37 -2.18
C LEU A 31 19.98 -5.54 -3.22
N ARG A 32 19.72 -5.19 -4.49
CA ARG A 32 20.74 -5.19 -5.55
C ARG A 32 21.78 -4.08 -5.37
N ASN A 33 21.39 -2.97 -4.75
CA ASN A 33 22.23 -1.79 -4.64
C ASN A 33 23.01 -1.70 -3.33
N ILE A 34 22.68 -2.47 -2.29
CA ILE A 34 23.49 -2.50 -1.05
C ILE A 34 24.88 -3.08 -1.35
N SER A 35 25.90 -2.43 -0.81
CA SER A 35 27.30 -2.80 -1.03
C SER A 35 27.78 -3.71 0.10
N PHE A 36 28.54 -4.75 -0.23
CA PHE A 36 29.12 -5.68 0.74
C PHE A 36 30.60 -5.90 0.42
N ILE A 37 31.37 -6.32 1.43
CA ILE A 37 32.76 -6.75 1.23
C ILE A 37 32.75 -8.00 0.36
N GLN A 38 33.40 -7.94 -0.79
CA GLN A 38 33.54 -9.11 -1.64
C GLN A 38 34.72 -9.97 -1.17
N PRO A 39 34.68 -11.30 -1.31
CA PRO A 39 35.81 -12.16 -0.96
C PRO A 39 37.12 -11.77 -1.67
N GLY A 40 37.04 -11.29 -2.92
CA GLY A 40 38.20 -10.80 -3.67
C GLY A 40 38.78 -9.48 -3.14
N ASP A 41 38.02 -8.71 -2.36
CA ASP A 41 38.53 -7.53 -1.68
C ASP A 41 39.47 -7.91 -0.54
N LEU A 42 39.19 -9.03 0.12
CA LEU A 42 39.96 -9.51 1.27
C LEU A 42 41.34 -10.02 0.86
N SER A 43 41.46 -10.66 -0.30
CA SER A 43 42.75 -11.14 -0.84
C SER A 43 43.67 -10.02 -1.31
N SER A 44 43.14 -8.80 -1.48
CA SER A 44 43.90 -7.62 -1.92
C SER A 44 44.40 -6.71 -0.79
N LEU A 45 44.02 -7.00 0.46
CA LEU A 45 44.36 -6.18 1.62
C LEU A 45 45.87 -6.24 1.93
N LYS A 46 46.49 -5.07 2.06
CA LYS A 46 47.90 -4.96 2.44
C LYS A 46 48.08 -4.83 3.94
N ASN A 47 47.08 -4.30 4.64
CA ASN A 47 47.07 -4.12 6.08
C ASN A 47 45.63 -4.07 6.63
N PRO A 48 45.41 -4.29 7.94
CA PRO A 48 44.07 -4.25 8.52
C PRO A 48 43.41 -2.86 8.52
N GLN A 49 44.18 -1.77 8.39
CA GLN A 49 43.64 -0.41 8.35
C GLN A 49 42.78 -0.18 7.09
N GLU A 50 43.21 -0.72 5.95
CA GLU A 50 42.47 -0.65 4.68
C GLU A 50 41.09 -1.33 4.77
N LEU A 51 40.97 -2.40 5.56
CA LEU A 51 39.69 -3.07 5.79
C LEU A 51 38.72 -2.18 6.59
N PHE A 52 39.24 -1.49 7.61
CA PHE A 52 38.45 -0.56 8.41
C PHE A 52 37.95 0.61 7.55
N ASP A 53 38.84 1.24 6.78
CA ASP A 53 38.48 2.34 5.88
C ASP A 53 37.43 1.92 4.85
N LYS A 54 37.58 0.73 4.28
CA LYS A 54 36.60 0.18 3.33
C LYS A 54 35.25 -0.06 4.00
N SER A 55 35.25 -0.66 5.19
CA SER A 55 34.04 -0.90 5.99
C SER A 55 33.31 0.39 6.33
N MET A 56 34.04 1.44 6.73
CA MET A 56 33.49 2.75 7.03
C MET A 56 32.87 3.40 5.79
N ARG A 57 33.55 3.34 4.64
CA ARG A 57 33.01 3.86 3.37
C ARG A 57 31.74 3.13 2.94
N MET A 58 31.70 1.79 3.07
CA MET A 58 30.49 1.03 2.77
C MET A 58 29.36 1.33 3.74
N PHE A 59 29.65 1.48 5.03
CA PHE A 59 28.65 1.85 6.03
C PHE A 59 28.00 3.20 5.68
N ILE A 60 28.81 4.22 5.37
CA ILE A 60 28.32 5.54 4.96
C ILE A 60 27.48 5.43 3.68
N ASN A 61 28.00 4.74 2.66
CA ASN A 61 27.29 4.57 1.39
C ASN A 61 25.96 3.81 1.54
N ASN A 62 25.96 2.71 2.28
CA ASN A 62 24.75 1.94 2.55
C ASN A 62 23.77 2.72 3.44
N GLY A 63 24.26 3.53 4.36
CA GLY A 63 23.44 4.45 5.16
C GLY A 63 22.65 5.43 4.28
N HIS A 64 23.31 6.06 3.30
CA HIS A 64 22.63 6.92 2.32
C HIS A 64 21.57 6.17 1.52
N LYS A 65 21.89 4.98 1.00
CA LYS A 65 20.94 4.13 0.25
C LYS A 65 19.73 3.71 1.10
N MET A 66 19.94 3.42 2.38
CA MET A 66 18.84 3.07 3.30
C MET A 66 17.95 4.27 3.57
N LEU A 67 18.52 5.46 3.74
CA LEU A 67 17.74 6.68 3.94
C LEU A 67 16.88 7.00 2.71
N GLU A 68 17.45 6.86 1.52
CA GLU A 68 16.74 6.99 0.24
C GLU A 68 15.61 5.95 0.11
N TYR A 69 15.89 4.69 0.45
CA TYR A 69 14.87 3.63 0.51
C TYR A 69 13.70 4.02 1.44
N PHE A 70 13.98 4.47 2.66
CA PHE A 70 12.93 4.86 3.61
C PHE A 70 12.10 6.05 3.12
N GLN A 71 12.74 7.01 2.45
CA GLN A 71 12.05 8.13 1.83
C GLN A 71 11.07 7.63 0.75
N HIS A 72 11.54 6.82 -0.21
CA HIS A 72 10.69 6.30 -1.27
C HIS A 72 9.59 5.36 -0.77
N ALA A 73 9.89 4.51 0.21
CA ALA A 73 8.89 3.64 0.82
C ALA A 73 7.77 4.47 1.47
N THR A 74 8.13 5.57 2.13
CA THR A 74 7.16 6.50 2.74
C THR A 74 6.33 7.22 1.68
N GLU A 75 6.95 7.70 0.60
CA GLU A 75 6.25 8.33 -0.53
C GLU A 75 5.23 7.38 -1.18
N ILE A 76 5.58 6.10 -1.36
CA ILE A 76 4.67 5.07 -1.87
C ILE A 76 3.48 4.89 -0.92
N LEU A 77 3.76 4.73 0.38
CA LEU A 77 2.72 4.52 1.38
C LEU A 77 1.80 5.74 1.52
N GLU A 78 2.36 6.95 1.52
CA GLU A 78 1.62 8.20 1.66
C GLU A 78 0.63 8.39 0.50
N LYS A 79 1.07 8.20 -0.75
CA LYS A 79 0.20 8.29 -1.94
C LYS A 79 -1.02 7.37 -1.82
N ASN A 80 -0.79 6.13 -1.42
CA ASN A 80 -1.84 5.12 -1.29
C ASN A 80 -2.76 5.39 -0.08
N TRP A 81 -2.21 5.88 1.02
CA TRP A 81 -2.98 6.26 2.21
C TRP A 81 -3.88 7.48 1.94
N LEU A 82 -3.34 8.54 1.33
CA LEU A 82 -4.10 9.76 1.01
C LEU A 82 -5.27 9.46 0.05
N SER A 83 -5.02 8.66 -0.98
CA SER A 83 -6.06 8.24 -1.92
C SER A 83 -7.14 7.39 -1.25
N SER A 84 -6.75 6.42 -0.42
CA SER A 84 -7.70 5.57 0.32
C SER A 84 -8.55 6.37 1.31
N SER A 85 -7.95 7.33 2.01
CA SER A 85 -8.65 8.25 2.92
C SER A 85 -9.67 9.11 2.19
N HIS A 86 -9.29 9.67 1.02
CA HIS A 86 -10.18 10.47 0.21
C HIS A 86 -11.39 9.67 -0.31
N GLN A 87 -11.16 8.44 -0.76
CA GLN A 87 -12.22 7.54 -1.17
C GLN A 87 -13.14 7.17 0.00
N ALA A 88 -12.58 6.87 1.18
CA ALA A 88 -13.35 6.57 2.38
C ALA A 88 -14.25 7.75 2.79
N MET A 89 -13.72 8.98 2.79
CA MET A 89 -14.52 10.18 3.07
C MET A 89 -15.62 10.41 2.04
N THR A 90 -15.32 10.18 0.76
CA THR A 90 -16.30 10.34 -0.32
C THR A 90 -17.44 9.34 -0.18
N ASN A 91 -17.13 8.07 0.08
CA ASN A 91 -18.13 7.03 0.30
C ASN A 91 -18.99 7.30 1.54
N LEU A 92 -18.39 7.78 2.63
CA LEU A 92 -19.11 8.20 3.84
C LEU A 92 -20.10 9.32 3.53
N ARG A 93 -19.67 10.35 2.78
CA ARG A 93 -20.53 11.48 2.38
C ARG A 93 -21.70 11.02 1.51
N GLN A 94 -21.44 10.15 0.53
CA GLN A 94 -22.49 9.59 -0.32
C GLN A 94 -23.49 8.75 0.49
N GLY A 95 -23.02 7.90 1.41
CA GLY A 95 -23.90 7.13 2.29
C GLY A 95 -24.77 8.03 3.19
N MET A 96 -24.20 9.11 3.73
CA MET A 96 -24.97 10.11 4.49
C MET A 96 -26.01 10.83 3.64
N GLN A 97 -25.68 11.20 2.40
CA GLN A 97 -26.63 11.83 1.47
C GLN A 97 -27.78 10.89 1.12
N GLN A 98 -27.47 9.65 0.74
CA GLN A 98 -28.48 8.63 0.45
C GLN A 98 -29.39 8.35 1.66
N SER A 99 -28.81 8.32 2.86
CA SER A 99 -29.57 8.13 4.10
C SER A 99 -30.51 9.31 4.39
N ARG A 100 -30.05 10.55 4.16
CA ARG A 100 -30.90 11.75 4.27
C ARG A 100 -32.03 11.75 3.24
N GLU A 101 -31.72 11.47 1.97
CA GLU A 101 -32.71 11.39 0.90
C GLU A 101 -33.78 10.30 1.18
N ALA A 102 -33.38 9.17 1.75
CA ALA A 102 -34.31 8.11 2.14
C ALA A 102 -35.18 8.49 3.36
N MET A 103 -34.68 9.33 4.28
CA MET A 103 -35.44 9.86 5.42
C MET A 103 -36.39 11.00 5.03
N ASP A 104 -35.99 11.82 4.07
CA ASP A 104 -36.79 12.94 3.54
C ASP A 104 -37.86 12.47 2.54
N GLN A 105 -37.80 11.22 2.06
CA GLN A 105 -38.92 10.63 1.32
C GLN A 105 -40.14 10.53 2.24
N PRO A 106 -41.26 11.20 1.93
CA PRO A 106 -42.47 11.08 2.74
C PRO A 106 -42.88 9.61 2.72
N ILE A 107 -43.14 9.04 3.91
CA ILE A 107 -43.73 7.70 4.07
C ILE A 107 -45.04 7.71 3.29
N ARG A 108 -44.97 7.32 2.02
CA ARG A 108 -46.12 7.28 1.13
C ARG A 108 -46.99 6.17 1.69
N LYS A 109 -48.06 6.57 2.39
CA LYS A 109 -49.02 5.69 3.06
C LYS A 109 -49.28 4.48 2.17
N ARG A 110 -48.79 3.30 2.57
CA ARG A 110 -49.17 2.03 1.94
C ARG A 110 -50.71 1.99 1.99
N PRO A 111 -51.42 1.81 0.86
CA PRO A 111 -52.86 1.69 0.91
C PRO A 111 -53.17 0.47 1.77
N SER A 112 -53.99 0.67 2.81
CA SER A 112 -54.55 -0.42 3.59
C SER A 112 -55.29 -1.35 2.63
N SER A 113 -54.80 -2.57 2.45
CA SER A 113 -55.58 -3.62 1.81
C SER A 113 -56.83 -3.84 2.65
N ARG A 114 -57.89 -3.21 2.18
CA ARG A 114 -59.24 -3.23 2.73
C ARG A 114 -59.72 -4.67 2.70
N ARG A 115 -60.06 -5.20 3.88
CA ARG A 115 -60.95 -6.35 4.09
C ARG A 115 -62.03 -6.42 2.98
N LYS A 116 -62.12 -7.58 2.32
CA LYS A 116 -63.34 -8.23 1.86
C LYS A 116 -63.07 -9.73 2.12
N ALA A 117 -63.71 -10.46 3.04
CA ALA A 117 -65.13 -10.55 3.41
C ALA A 117 -66.02 -10.65 2.17
N HIS A 118 -66.03 -11.83 1.55
CA HIS A 118 -67.24 -12.63 1.36
C HIS A 118 -66.87 -14.07 0.96
#